data_AF-A0A0M2WXE2-F1
#
_entry.id   AF-A0A0M2WXE2-F1
#
_cell.length_a   1.000
_cell.length_b   1.000
_cell.length_c   1.000
_cell.angle_alpha   90.00
_cell.angle_beta   90.00
_cell.angle_gamma   90.00
#
_symmetry.space_group_name_H-M   'P 1'
#
loop_
_entity.id
_entity.type
_entity.pdbx_description
1 polymer ?
#
loop_
_entity_poly.entity_id
_entity_poly.type
_entity_poly.pdbx_seq_one_letter_code
_entity_poly.pdbx_strand_id
1 'polypeptide(L)' 'MLLDVTRFGFATRGKAEDYVDALLVRIDNTFEQVAPLLNPALRARMAKRLRTMLLRLA' A
#
# COMPACT_ATOMS: atom_id res chain seq x y z
N MET A 1 -6.13 -8.64 -21.14
CA MET A 1 -5.07 -7.91 -20.42
C MET A 1 -5.13 -6.40 -20.58
N LEU A 2 -5.29 -5.83 -21.79
CA LEU A 2 -5.43 -4.36 -21.97
C LEU A 2 -6.77 -3.77 -21.47
N LEU A 3 -7.81 -4.61 -21.34
CA LEU A 3 -9.17 -4.21 -20.96
C LEU A 3 -9.34 -3.81 -19.48
N ASP A 4 -8.41 -4.20 -18.60
CA ASP A 4 -8.53 -3.89 -17.17
C ASP A 4 -7.80 -2.60 -16.77
N VAL A 5 -6.63 -2.32 -17.35
CA VAL A 5 -5.83 -1.12 -17.00
C VAL A 5 -6.47 0.18 -17.46
N THR A 6 -7.17 0.17 -18.60
CA THR A 6 -7.90 1.33 -19.12
C THR A 6 -9.17 1.64 -18.33
N ARG A 7 -9.84 0.63 -17.74
CA ARG A 7 -10.99 0.82 -16.84
C ARG A 7 -10.61 1.61 -15.59
N PHE A 8 -9.40 1.42 -15.10
CA PHE A 8 -8.85 2.18 -13.98
C PHE A 8 -8.18 3.50 -14.43
N GLY A 9 -8.29 3.87 -15.71
CA GLY A 9 -7.76 5.12 -16.25
C GLY A 9 -6.25 5.13 -16.49
N PHE A 10 -5.56 3.98 -16.42
CA PHE A 10 -4.13 3.91 -16.69
C PHE A 10 -3.84 3.80 -18.19
N ALA A 11 -2.88 4.60 -18.66
CA ALA A 11 -2.44 4.59 -20.06
C ALA A 11 -1.74 3.29 -20.45
N THR A 12 -1.04 2.63 -19.51
CA THR A 12 -0.34 1.37 -19.73
C THR A 12 -0.39 0.51 -18.47
N ARG A 13 -0.10 -0.79 -18.64
CA ARG A 13 0.10 -1.70 -17.51
C ARG A 13 1.23 -1.24 -16.59
N GLY A 14 2.35 -0.81 -17.15
CA GLY A 14 3.48 -0.30 -16.35
C GLY A 14 3.08 0.89 -15.48
N LYS A 15 2.20 1.79 -15.97
CA LYS A 15 1.69 2.90 -15.15
C LYS A 15 0.76 2.45 -14.02
N ALA A 16 0.02 1.36 -14.22
CA ALA A 16 -0.78 0.77 -13.15
C ALA A 16 0.13 0.13 -12.08
N GLU A 17 1.19 -0.56 -12.49
CA GLU A 17 2.19 -1.16 -11.60
C GLU A 17 2.95 -0.06 -10.81
N ASP A 18 3.48 0.96 -11.48
CA ASP A 18 4.12 2.14 -10.87
C ASP A 18 3.22 2.79 -9.81
N TYR A 19 1.92 2.91 -10.11
CA TYR A 19 0.94 3.52 -9.21
C TYR A 19 0.70 2.67 -7.96
N VAL A 20 0.59 1.35 -8.12
CA VAL A 20 0.43 0.42 -6.99
C VAL A 20 1.67 0.48 -6.09
N ASP A 21 2.88 0.45 -6.66
CA ASP A 21 4.12 0.56 -5.89
C ASP A 21 4.18 1.88 -5.10
N ALA A 22 3.87 3.01 -5.76
CA ALA A 22 3.83 4.31 -5.09
C ALA A 22 2.78 4.35 -3.96
N LEU A 23 1.63 3.69 -4.15
CA LEU A 23 0.58 3.60 -3.13
C LEU A 23 1.05 2.79 -1.92
N LEU A 24 1.73 1.66 -2.14
CA LEU A 24 2.25 0.82 -1.06
C LEU A 24 3.28 1.58 -0.21
N VAL A 25 4.22 2.28 -0.86
CA VAL A 25 5.20 3.15 -0.17
C VAL A 25 4.49 4.25 0.62
N ARG A 26 3.46 4.87 0.06
CA ARG A 26 2.70 5.93 0.75
C ARG A 26 1.99 5.39 1.99
N ILE A 27 1.40 4.20 1.92
CA ILE A 27 0.73 3.58 3.06
C ILE A 27 1.73 3.31 4.18
N ASP A 28 2.91 2.77 3.86
CA ASP A 28 3.97 2.50 4.84
C ASP A 28 4.44 3.79 5.52
N ASN A 29 4.80 4.80 4.74
CA ASN A 29 5.21 6.12 5.25
C ASN A 29 4.11 6.78 6.11
N THR A 30 2.86 6.69 5.69
CA THR A 30 1.73 7.27 6.45
C THR A 30 1.55 6.54 7.78
N PHE A 31 1.72 5.21 7.80
CA PHE A 31 1.67 4.44 9.03
C PHE A 31 2.79 4.85 9.98
N GLU A 32 4.02 5.07 9.50
CA GLU A 32 5.12 5.57 10.33
C GLU A 32 4.84 6.92 10.97
N GLN A 33 4.16 7.83 10.26
CA GLN A 33 3.78 9.14 10.79
C GLN A 33 2.71 9.07 11.89
N VAL A 34 1.75 8.15 11.75
CA VAL A 34 0.64 8.00 12.71
C VAL A 34 0.98 7.07 13.85
N ALA A 35 1.89 6.12 13.66
CA ALA A 35 2.26 5.10 14.64
C ALA A 35 2.65 5.65 16.04
N PRO A 36 3.36 6.80 16.18
CA PRO A 36 3.65 7.40 17.47
C PRO A 36 2.41 7.92 18.22
N LEU A 37 1.33 8.23 17.51
CA LEU A 37 0.07 8.70 18.09
C LEU A 37 -0.80 7.55 18.62
N LEU A 38 -0.47 6.31 18.25
CA LEU A 38 -1.22 5.12 18.66
C LEU A 38 -0.71 4.58 19.99
N ASN A 39 -1.61 3.99 20.79
CA ASN A 39 -1.17 3.22 21.95
C ASN A 39 -0.32 2.01 21.51
N PRO A 40 0.60 1.51 22.37
CA PRO A 40 1.56 0.48 21.99
C PRO A 40 0.92 -0.83 21.47
N ALA A 41 -0.18 -1.27 22.09
CA ALA A 41 -0.86 -2.51 21.70
C ALA A 41 -1.52 -2.40 20.32
N LEU A 42 -2.16 -1.26 20.02
CA LEU A 42 -2.74 -0.99 18.72
C LEU A 42 -1.67 -0.83 17.65
N ARG A 43 -0.60 -0.09 17.95
CA ARG A 43 0.55 0.09 17.04
C ARG A 43 1.13 -1.27 16.62
N ALA A 44 1.42 -2.16 17.57
CA ALA A 44 2.00 -3.47 17.28
C ALA A 44 1.07 -4.33 16.40
N ARG A 45 -0.23 -4.34 16.69
CA ARG A 45 -1.23 -5.09 15.90
C ARG A 45 -1.37 -4.53 14.48
N MET A 46 -1.40 -3.20 14.33
CA MET A 46 -1.50 -2.57 13.01
C MET A 46 -0.22 -2.78 12.19
N ALA A 47 0.96 -2.68 12.80
CA ALA A 47 2.23 -2.96 12.14
C ALA A 47 2.30 -4.40 11.61
N LYS A 48 1.88 -5.39 12.43
CA LYS A 48 1.81 -6.80 12.01
C LYS A 48 0.85 -7.01 10.84
N ARG A 49 -0.33 -6.37 10.89
CA ARG A 49 -1.33 -6.45 9.82
C ARG A 49 -0.81 -5.83 8.53
N LEU A 50 -0.21 -4.64 8.61
CA LEU A 50 0.37 -3.94 7.47
C LEU A 50 1.45 -4.79 6.81
N ARG A 51 2.42 -5.30 7.59
CA ARG A 51 3.47 -6.18 7.09
C ARG A 51 2.91 -7.43 6.39
N THR A 52 1.87 -8.04 6.96
CA THR A 52 1.21 -9.21 6.35
C THR A 52 0.55 -8.88 5.02
N MET A 53 -0.04 -7.69 4.89
CA MET A 53 -0.66 -7.23 3.64
C MET A 53 0.40 -6.92 2.59
N LEU A 54 1.47 -6.19 2.96
CA LEU A 54 2.56 -5.85 2.03
C LEU A 54 3.27 -7.11 1.50
N LEU A 55 3.54 -8.10 2.35
CA LEU A 55 4.15 -9.37 1.94
C LEU A 55 3.28 -10.22 1.00
N ARG A 56 1.97 -10.00 0.94
CA ARG A 56 1.08 -10.70 0.01
C ARG A 56 0.98 -10.02 -1.35
N LEU A 57 1.44 -8.77 -1.43
CA LEU A 57 1.36 -7.92 -2.62
C LEU A 57 2.70 -7.80 -3.35
N ALA A 58 3.81 -8.12 -2.68
CA ALA A 58 5.15 -8.28 -3.24
C ALA A 58 5.37 -9.71 -3.77
#